data_AF-A0A1V5CC43-F1
#
_entry.id   AF-A0A1V5CC43-F1
#
_cell.length_a   1.000
_cell.length_b   1.000
_cell.length_c   1.000
_cell.angle_alpha   90.00
_cell.angle_beta   90.00
_cell.angle_gamma   90.00
#
_symmetry.space_group_name_H-M   'P 1'
#
loop_
_entity.id
_entity.type
_entity.pdbx_description
1 polymer ?
#
loop_
_entity_poly.entity_id
_entity_poly.type
_entity_poly.pdbx_seq_one_letter_code
_entity_poly.pdbx_strand_id
1 'polypeptide(L)'
;MKVKSIRIPEEIDRAIDYVARSEKLEKNSSLRKLTRLGFELYVAKSYERGKLTLREAADLLNLTLAETIDLFSEMGIKGNISAKDVMDGLKAR
;
A
#
# COMPACT_ATOMS: atom_id res chain seq x y z
N MET A 1 -1.75 11.82 -16.74
CA MET A 1 -0.62 11.52 -15.83
C MET A 1 0.17 12.80 -15.58
N LYS A 2 0.70 13.00 -14.36
CA LYS A 2 1.63 14.11 -14.07
C LYS A 2 3.06 13.58 -14.17
N VAL A 3 3.96 14.33 -14.80
CA VAL A 3 5.39 13.98 -14.90
C VAL A 3 6.15 14.73 -13.82
N LYS A 4 6.98 14.02 -13.06
CA LYS A 4 7.86 14.60 -12.04
C LYS A 4 9.26 14.02 -12.20
N SER A 5 10.25 14.89 -12.32
CA SER A 5 11.66 14.48 -12.30
C SER A 5 12.13 14.44 -10.85
N ILE A 6 12.69 13.31 -10.43
CA ILE A 6 13.22 13.09 -9.08
C ILE A 6 14.62 12.48 -9.18
N ARG A 7 15.51 12.91 -8.29
CA ARG A 7 16.81 12.23 -8.11
C ARG A 7 16.60 11.03 -7.21
N ILE A 8 17.03 9.86 -7.67
CA ILE A 8 16.95 8.61 -6.90
C ILE A 8 18.37 8.15 -6.53
N PRO A 9 18.57 7.64 -5.30
CA PRO A 9 19.80 6.96 -4.93
C PRO A 9 20.04 5.71 -5.79
N GLU A 10 21.31 5.33 -5.98
CA GLU A 10 21.67 4.13 -6.78
C GLU A 10 21.06 2.84 -6.24
N GLU A 11 20.90 2.72 -4.93
CA GLU A 11 20.26 1.56 -4.30
C GLU A 11 18.80 1.37 -4.74
N ILE A 12 18.08 2.48 -4.95
CA ILE A 12 16.70 2.45 -5.42
C ILE A 12 16.66 2.11 -6.91
N ASP A 13 17.56 2.64 -7.72
CA ASP A 13 17.66 2.30 -9.13
C ASP A 13 17.93 0.80 -9.33
N ARG A 14 18.81 0.21 -8.51
CA ARG A 14 19.05 -1.25 -8.49
C ARG A 14 17.79 -2.05 -8.16
N ALA A 15 16.97 -1.59 -7.20
CA ALA A 15 15.71 -2.25 -6.86
C ALA A 15 14.69 -2.18 -8.01
N ILE A 16 14.61 -1.03 -8.70
CA ILE A 16 13.76 -0.86 -9.89
C ILE A 16 14.19 -1.84 -10.99
N ASP A 17 15.51 -1.95 -11.24
CA ASP A 17 16.07 -2.86 -12.24
C ASP A 17 15.78 -4.33 -11.94
N TYR A 18 15.88 -4.72 -10.66
CA TYR A 18 15.54 -6.07 -10.24
C TYR A 18 14.07 -6.42 -10.55
N VAL A 19 13.13 -5.53 -10.22
CA VAL A 19 11.69 -5.75 -10.49
C VAL A 19 11.42 -5.73 -12.00
N ALA A 20 12.02 -4.79 -12.74
CA ALA A 20 11.90 -4.72 -14.20
C ALA A 20 12.32 -6.03 -14.87
N ARG A 21 13.43 -6.63 -14.45
CA ARG A 21 13.90 -7.90 -14.99
C ARG A 21 13.03 -9.08 -14.56
N SER A 22 12.70 -9.15 -13.28
CA SER A 22 11.92 -10.26 -12.70
C SER A 22 10.52 -10.38 -13.32
N GLU A 23 9.89 -9.23 -13.60
CA GLU A 23 8.52 -9.17 -14.12
C GLU A 23 8.45 -8.86 -15.61
N LYS A 24 9.59 -8.69 -16.28
CA LYS A 24 9.69 -8.27 -17.70
C LYS A 24 8.92 -6.98 -17.98
N LEU A 25 9.03 -6.01 -17.06
CA LEU A 25 8.40 -4.69 -17.15
C LEU A 25 9.45 -3.62 -17.46
N GLU A 26 9.02 -2.50 -18.04
CA GLU A 26 9.87 -1.30 -18.15
C GLU A 26 10.16 -0.69 -16.77
N LYS A 27 11.34 -0.06 -16.62
CA LYS A 27 11.75 0.60 -15.37
C LYS A 27 10.69 1.55 -14.81
N ASN A 28 10.04 2.34 -15.66
CA ASN A 28 8.99 3.27 -15.23
C ASN A 28 7.75 2.56 -14.66
N SER A 29 7.36 1.43 -15.25
CA SER A 29 6.26 0.61 -14.73
C SER A 29 6.64 -0.06 -13.42
N SER A 30 7.86 -0.58 -13.32
CA SER A 30 8.41 -1.15 -12.07
C SER A 30 8.48 -0.12 -10.94
N LEU A 31 8.94 1.11 -11.23
CA LEU A 31 8.96 2.20 -10.25
C LEU A 31 7.56 2.53 -9.73
N ARG A 32 6.57 2.63 -10.62
CA ARG A 32 5.18 2.86 -10.22
C ARG A 32 4.65 1.74 -9.34
N LYS A 33 4.93 0.49 -9.70
CA LYS A 33 4.54 -0.68 -8.91
C LYS A 33 5.16 -0.66 -7.52
N LEU A 34 6.48 -0.48 -7.44
CA LEU A 34 7.21 -0.36 -6.17
C LEU A 34 6.68 0.79 -5.31
N THR A 35 6.38 1.93 -5.92
CA THR A 35 5.80 3.08 -5.22
C THR A 35 4.43 2.75 -4.63
N ARG A 36 3.58 2.06 -5.40
CA ARG A 36 2.25 1.63 -4.92
C ARG A 36 2.36 0.66 -3.75
N LEU A 37 3.18 -0.39 -3.90
CA LEU A 37 3.42 -1.37 -2.84
C LEU A 37 4.01 -0.73 -1.57
N GLY A 38 4.98 0.17 -1.74
CA GLY A 38 5.59 0.90 -0.64
C GLY A 38 4.59 1.81 0.08
N PHE A 39 3.70 2.46 -0.66
CA PHE A 39 2.64 3.29 -0.06
C PHE A 39 1.60 2.45 0.68
N GLU A 40 1.16 1.32 0.11
CA GLU A 40 0.25 0.38 0.77
C GLU A 40 0.84 -0.11 2.10
N LEU A 41 2.10 -0.56 2.09
CA LEU A 41 2.80 -0.98 3.31
C LEU A 41 2.94 0.16 4.33
N TYR A 42 3.24 1.38 3.87
CA TYR A 42 3.35 2.54 4.75
C TYR A 42 2.03 2.86 5.47
N VAL A 43 0.91 2.87 4.73
CA VAL A 43 -0.43 3.11 5.29
C VAL A 43 -0.77 1.99 6.26
N ALA A 44 -0.55 0.75 5.87
CA ALA A 44 -0.87 -0.41 6.70
C ALA A 44 -0.06 -0.42 8.01
N LYS A 45 1.25 -0.09 7.96
CA LYS A 45 2.10 0.07 9.15
C LYS A 45 1.70 1.27 10.01
N SER A 46 1.16 2.32 9.40
CA SER A 46 0.65 3.48 10.14
C SER A 46 -0.64 3.15 10.89
N TYR A 47 -1.53 2.37 10.28
CA TYR A 47 -2.72 1.81 10.93
C TYR A 47 -2.35 0.85 12.08
N GLU A 48 -1.39 -0.05 11.87
CA GLU A 48 -0.89 -0.97 12.90
C GLU A 48 -0.38 -0.22 14.15
N ARG A 49 0.26 0.94 13.95
CA ARG A 49 0.76 1.79 15.03
C ARG A 49 -0.31 2.71 15.65
N GLY A 50 -1.57 2.60 15.22
CA GLY A 50 -2.67 3.44 15.68
C GLY A 50 -2.59 4.90 15.23
N LYS A 51 -1.77 5.21 14.21
CA LYS A 51 -1.64 6.58 13.66
C LYS A 51 -2.74 6.92 12.66
N LEU A 52 -3.40 5.90 12.12
CA LEU A 52 -4.51 6.02 11.18
C LEU A 52 -5.65 5.13 11.66
N THR A 53 -6.88 5.59 11.44
CA THR A 53 -8.08 4.76 11.50
C THR A 53 -8.23 3.95 10.21
N LEU A 54 -9.08 2.91 10.23
CA LEU A 54 -9.35 2.11 9.03
C LEU A 54 -9.95 2.98 7.90
N ARG A 55 -10.80 3.95 8.27
CA ARG A 55 -11.43 4.88 7.32
C ARG A 55 -10.42 5.77 6.63
N GLU A 56 -9.51 6.38 7.39
CA GLU A 56 -8.44 7.21 6.82
C GLU A 56 -7.51 6.39 5.92
N ALA A 57 -7.22 5.14 6.30
CA ALA A 57 -6.44 4.24 5.47
C ALA A 57 -7.14 3.91 4.15
N ALA A 58 -8.45 3.60 4.20
CA ALA A 58 -9.27 3.32 3.01
C ALA A 58 -9.31 4.53 2.06
N ASP A 59 -9.52 5.73 2.60
CA ASP A 59 -9.53 6.98 1.83
C ASP A 59 -8.16 7.24 1.17
N LEU A 60 -7.06 7.04 1.90
CA LEU A 60 -5.70 7.23 1.36
C LEU A 60 -5.36 6.23 0.25
N LEU A 61 -5.79 4.98 0.40
CA LEU A 61 -5.53 3.92 -0.58
C LEU A 61 -6.50 3.97 -1.77
N ASN A 62 -7.56 4.77 -1.65
CA ASN A 62 -8.70 4.84 -2.55
C ASN A 62 -9.35 3.44 -2.72
N LEU A 63 -9.62 2.81 -1.58
CA LEU A 63 -10.24 1.50 -1.45
C LEU A 63 -11.47 1.61 -0.54
N THR A 64 -12.36 0.63 -0.61
CA THR A 64 -13.42 0.44 0.39
C THR A 64 -12.83 -0.04 1.71
N LEU A 65 -13.60 0.08 2.80
CA LEU A 65 -13.21 -0.47 4.11
C LEU A 65 -12.95 -1.98 4.03
N ALA A 66 -13.79 -2.71 3.28
CA ALA A 66 -13.65 -4.16 3.09
C ALA A 66 -12.34 -4.51 2.36
N GLU A 67 -12.07 -3.88 1.22
CA GLU A 67 -10.82 -4.09 0.47
C GLU A 67 -9.58 -3.73 1.29
N THR A 68 -9.69 -2.71 2.14
CA THR A 68 -8.60 -2.30 3.04
C THR A 68 -8.34 -3.36 4.13
N ILE A 69 -9.39 -3.95 4.70
CA ILE A 69 -9.27 -5.06 5.65
C ILE A 69 -8.63 -6.28 4.99
N ASP A 70 -9.07 -6.62 3.77
CA ASP A 70 -8.53 -7.76 3.01
C ASP A 70 -7.04 -7.54 2.71
N LEU A 71 -6.67 -6.36 2.21
CA LEU A 71 -5.28 -5.97 1.96
C LEU A 71 -4.41 -6.07 3.23
N PHE A 72 -4.90 -5.55 4.35
CA PHE A 72 -4.15 -5.58 5.62
C PHE A 72 -4.01 -7.00 6.16
N SER A 73 -5.03 -7.85 5.95
CA SER A 73 -5.01 -9.25 6.32
C SER A 73 -3.98 -10.04 5.52
N GLU A 74 -3.89 -9.80 4.21
CA GLU A 74 -2.86 -10.37 3.32
C GLU A 74 -1.44 -9.92 3.74
N MET A 75 -1.29 -8.66 4.16
CA MET A 75 -0.03 -8.13 4.69
C MET A 75 0.32 -8.62 6.11
N GLY A 76 -0.54 -9.43 6.74
CA GLY A 76 -0.32 -9.99 8.08
C GLY A 76 -0.49 -8.97 9.21
N ILE A 77 -1.12 -7.82 8.95
CA ILE A 77 -1.36 -6.77 9.94
C ILE A 77 -2.62 -7.13 10.72
N LYS A 78 -2.45 -8.00 11.71
CA LYS A 78 -3.52 -8.45 12.62
C LYS A 78 -3.61 -7.64 13.91
N GLY A 79 -2.59 -6.83 14.22
CA GLY A 79 -2.38 -6.27 15.56
C GLY A 79 -3.37 -5.20 16.02
N ASN A 80 -4.16 -4.59 15.12
CA ASN A 80 -5.05 -3.48 15.47
C ASN A 80 -6.42 -3.51 14.78
N ILE A 81 -6.75 -4.58 14.03
CA ILE A 81 -8.08 -4.75 13.44
C ILE A 81 -9.03 -5.13 14.58
N SER A 82 -9.70 -4.13 15.14
CA SER A 82 -10.68 -4.37 16.20
C SER A 82 -11.91 -5.08 15.64
N ALA A 83 -12.65 -5.81 16.49
CA ALA A 83 -13.93 -6.40 16.10
C ALA A 83 -14.91 -5.35 15.55
N LYS A 84 -14.75 -4.08 15.97
CA LYS A 84 -15.52 -2.95 15.46
C LYS A 84 -15.17 -2.63 14.00
N ASP A 85 -13.89 -2.63 13.65
CA ASP A 85 -13.43 -2.38 12.28
C ASP A 85 -13.95 -3.44 11.31
N VAL A 86 -13.94 -4.71 11.72
CA VAL A 86 -14.54 -5.81 10.95
C VAL A 86 -16.04 -5.61 10.76
N MET A 87 -16.76 -5.26 11.83
CA MET A 87 -18.21 -5.01 11.76
C MET A 87 -18.56 -3.80 10.89
N ASP A 88 -17.74 -2.75 10.90
CA ASP A 88 -17.93 -1.57 10.06
C ASP A 88 -17.68 -1.89 8.57
N GLY A 89 -16.69 -2.75 8.27
CA GLY A 89 -16.45 -3.26 6.92
C GLY A 89 -17.59 -4.13 6.37
N LEU A 90 -18.24 -4.94 7.23
CA LEU A 90 -19.38 -5.78 6.86
C LEU A 90 -20.66 -4.97 6.60
N LYS A 91 -20.86 -3.84 7.30
CA LYS A 91 -22.03 -2.96 7.15
C LYS A 91 -21.95 -2.03 5.94
N ALA A 92 -20.75 -1.80 5.40
CA ALA A 92 -20.51 -0.90 4.28
C ALA A 92 -20.58 -1.59 2.90
N ARG A 93 -21.05 -2.85 2.84
CA ARG A 93 -21.34 -3.59 1.61
C ARG A 93 -22.70 -3.23 1.02
#